data_AF-S2VJJ5-F1
#
_entry.id   AF-S2VJJ5-F1
#
_cell.length_a   1.000
_cell.length_b   1.000
_cell.length_c   1.000
_cell.angle_alpha   90.00
_cell.angle_beta   90.00
_cell.angle_gamma   90.00
#
_symmetry.space_group_name_H-M   'P 1'
#
loop_
_entity.id
_entity.type
_entity.pdbx_description
1 polymer ?
#
loop_
_entity_poly.entity_id
_entity_poly.type
_entity_poly.pdbx_seq_one_letter_code
_entity_poly.pdbx_strand_id
1 'polypeptide(L)' 'MGITYGRTYTSLEQVLERKEEILREVRMTREEFDRRADDYQLGPEERELYWEMERLDYYERVARYGREP' A
#
# COMPACT_ATOMS: atom_id res chain seq x y z
N MET A 1 -15.39 5.76 13.98
CA MET A 1 -14.63 6.42 12.91
C MET A 1 -14.36 5.35 11.87
N GLY A 2 -15.18 5.31 10.82
CA GLY A 2 -15.19 4.22 9.84
C GLY A 2 -14.35 4.61 8.62
N ILE A 3 -13.52 3.68 8.15
CA ILE A 3 -12.85 3.77 6.85
C ILE A 3 -13.30 2.53 6.06
N THR A 4 -14.28 2.69 5.18
CA THR A 4 -14.58 1.76 4.08
C THR A 4 -13.48 1.97 3.03
N TYR A 5 -12.56 1.03 2.75
CA TYR A 5 -12.75 -0.35 2.28
C TYR A 5 -12.03 -1.43 3.12
N GLY A 6 -12.82 -2.27 3.80
CA GLY A 6 -12.73 -3.73 3.67
C GLY A 6 -11.76 -4.55 4.52
N ARG A 7 -10.49 -4.14 4.68
CA ARG A 7 -9.49 -5.01 5.34
C ARG A 7 -8.84 -4.33 6.55
N THR A 8 -9.05 -4.94 7.72
CA THR A 8 -8.26 -4.66 8.91
C THR A 8 -7.05 -5.59 8.90
N TYR A 9 -5.86 -5.02 8.78
CA TYR A 9 -4.62 -5.79 8.85
C TYR A 9 -4.25 -6.01 10.32
N THR A 10 -4.23 -7.26 10.76
CA THR A 10 -3.92 -7.62 12.16
C THR A 10 -2.49 -8.09 12.37
N SER A 11 -1.77 -8.38 11.27
CA SER A 11 -0.44 -8.97 11.29
C SER A 11 0.44 -8.41 10.18
N LEU A 12 1.76 -8.39 10.40
CA LEU A 12 2.74 -7.99 9.39
C LEU A 12 2.65 -8.87 8.12
N GLU A 13 2.38 -10.16 8.27
CA GLU A 13 2.22 -11.07 7.13
C GLU A 13 1.07 -10.65 6.20
N GLN A 14 -0.08 -10.23 6.75
CA GLN A 14 -1.20 -9.75 5.93
C GLN A 14 -0.87 -8.44 5.20
N VAL A 15 -0.06 -7.58 5.82
CA VAL A 15 0.43 -6.34 5.20
C VAL A 15 1.33 -6.67 4.01
N LEU A 16 2.29 -7.58 4.20
CA LEU A 16 3.21 -7.99 3.14
C LEU A 16 2.48 -8.70 1.99
N GLU A 17 1.55 -9.61 2.31
CA GLU A 17 0.74 -10.31 1.31
C GLU A 17 -0.08 -9.32 0.47
N ARG A 18 -0.72 -8.33 1.11
CA ARG A 18 -1.48 -7.33 0.36
C ARG A 18 -0.59 -6.45 -0.52
N LYS A 19 0.61 -6.09 -0.04
CA LYS A 19 1.57 -5.36 -0.86
C LYS A 19 1.91 -6.14 -2.13
N GLU A 20 2.11 -7.46 -2.03
CA GLU A 20 2.31 -8.32 -3.19
C GLU A 20 1.06 -8.49 -4.07
N GLU A 21 -0.15 -8.53 -3.50
CA GLU A 21 -1.40 -8.52 -4.27
C GLU A 21 -1.53 -7.24 -5.11
N ILE A 22 -1.30 -6.07 -4.52
CA ILE A 22 -1.39 -4.78 -5.22
C ILE A 22 -0.44 -4.75 -6.42
N LEU A 23 0.84 -5.12 -6.24
CA LEU A 23 1.81 -5.15 -7.34
C LEU A 23 1.41 -6.11 -8.47
N ARG A 24 0.74 -7.22 -8.14
CA ARG A 24 0.16 -8.14 -9.13
C ARG A 24 -1.06 -7.56 -9.84
N GLU A 25 -1.93 -6.83 -9.13
CA GLU A 25 -3.10 -6.15 -9.68
C GLU A 25 -2.68 -5.07 -10.69
N VAL A 26 -1.72 -4.21 -10.31
CA VAL A 26 -1.21 -3.14 -11.16
C VAL A 26 -0.22 -3.63 -12.23
N ARG A 27 0.21 -4.91 -12.15
CA ARG A 27 1.14 -5.58 -13.09
C ARG A 27 2.45 -4.81 -13.33
N MET A 28 2.92 -4.12 -12.31
CA MET A 28 4.14 -3.31 -12.37
C MET A 28 5.01 -3.56 -11.14
N THR A 29 6.29 -3.25 -11.28
CA THR A 29 7.21 -3.29 -10.15
C THR A 29 6.91 -2.14 -9.19
N ARG A 30 7.34 -2.27 -7.93
CA ARG A 30 7.20 -1.18 -6.96
C ARG A 30 7.87 0.11 -7.45
N GLU A 31 9.08 0.01 -7.99
CA GLU A 31 9.82 1.16 -8.51
C GLU A 31 9.09 1.85 -9.67
N GLU A 32 8.50 1.08 -10.59
CA GLU A 32 7.69 1.63 -11.67
C GLU A 32 6.42 2.29 -11.14
N PHE A 33 5.79 1.69 -10.12
CA PHE A 33 4.59 2.23 -9.50
C PHE A 33 4.85 3.57 -8.81
N ASP A 34 5.93 3.68 -8.03
CA ASP A 34 6.38 4.92 -7.40
C ASP A 34 6.72 5.99 -8.46
N ARG A 35 7.45 5.63 -9.50
CA ARG A 35 7.80 6.57 -10.58
C ARG A 35 6.55 7.13 -11.25
N ARG A 36 5.59 6.28 -11.61
CA ARG A 36 4.35 6.72 -12.26
C ARG A 36 3.46 7.52 -11.30
N ALA A 37 3.52 7.26 -9.99
CA ALA A 37 2.85 8.08 -9.00
C ALA A 37 3.43 9.50 -8.94
N ASP A 38 4.76 9.63 -8.90
CA ASP A 38 5.48 10.91 -8.88
C ASP A 38 5.24 11.74 -10.15
N ASP A 39 5.21 11.08 -11.31
CA ASP A 39 4.92 11.67 -12.61
C ASP A 39 3.40 11.94 -12.85
N TYR A 40 2.53 11.66 -11.86
CA TYR A 40 1.06 11.76 -11.97
C TYR A 40 0.46 10.95 -13.13
N GLN A 41 1.08 9.83 -13.50
CA GLN A 41 0.71 8.95 -14.61
C GLN A 41 -0.14 7.74 -14.22
N LEU A 42 -0.60 7.68 -12.97
CA LEU A 42 -1.50 6.64 -12.48
C LEU A 42 -2.96 6.95 -12.86
N GLY A 43 -3.66 5.94 -13.36
CA GLY A 43 -5.11 5.96 -13.49
C GLY A 43 -5.81 6.05 -12.13
N PRO A 44 -7.13 6.30 -12.11
CA PRO A 44 -7.89 6.46 -10.87
C PRO A 44 -7.81 5.21 -9.97
N GLU A 45 -7.95 4.00 -10.53
CA GLU A 45 -7.86 2.74 -9.77
C GLU A 45 -6.43 2.47 -9.26
N GLU A 46 -5.42 2.67 -10.11
CA GLU A 46 -4.01 2.52 -9.74
C GLU A 46 -3.65 3.50 -8.61
N ARG A 47 -4.21 4.71 -8.65
CA ARG A 47 -4.02 5.71 -7.60
C ARG A 47 -4.64 5.26 -6.29
N GLU A 48 -5.85 4.70 -6.27
CA GLU A 48 -6.42 4.17 -5.02
C GLU A 48 -5.54 3.06 -4.42
N LEU A 49 -5.03 2.16 -5.26
CA LEU A 49 -4.10 1.10 -4.84
C LEU A 49 -2.76 1.64 -4.34
N TYR A 50 -2.26 2.72 -4.95
CA TYR A 50 -1.05 3.39 -4.49
C TYR A 50 -1.21 3.97 -3.08
N TRP A 51 -2.35 4.64 -2.82
CA TRP A 51 -2.69 5.17 -1.51
C TRP A 51 -2.85 4.07 -0.46
N GLU A 52 -3.39 2.92 -0.84
CA GLU A 52 -3.43 1.74 0.03
C GLU A 52 -2.02 1.25 0.33
N MET A 53 -1.15 1.16 -0.66
CA MET A 53 0.23 0.72 -0.48
C MET A 53 1.03 1.64 0.45
N GLU A 54 0.88 2.96 0.35
CA GLU A 54 1.50 3.91 1.30
C GLU A 54 1.03 3.67 2.75
N ARG A 55 -0.25 3.35 2.95
CA ARG A 55 -0.76 3.00 4.28
C ARG A 55 -0.14 1.68 4.76
N LEU A 56 -0.01 0.69 3.88
CA LEU A 56 0.64 -0.58 4.20
C LEU A 56 2.11 -0.39 4.58
N ASP A 57 2.85 0.49 3.90
CA ASP A 57 4.21 0.88 4.29
C ASP A 57 4.24 1.51 5.69
N TYR A 58 3.28 2.38 6.01
CA TYR A 58 3.16 2.93 7.36
C TYR A 58 2.89 1.84 8.41
N TYR A 59 1.97 0.91 8.13
CA TYR A 59 1.69 -0.21 9.05
C TYR A 59 2.90 -1.11 9.23
N GLU A 60 3.61 -1.44 8.15
CA GLU A 60 4.84 -2.20 8.19
C GLU A 60 5.89 -1.50 9.07
N ARG A 61 6.08 -0.19 8.88
CA ARG A 61 7.01 0.60 9.69
C ARG A 61 6.64 0.56 11.18
N VAL A 62 5.36 0.80 11.50
CA VAL A 62 4.87 0.76 12.90
C VAL A 62 5.00 -0.63 13.50
N ALA A 63 4.74 -1.69 12.73
CA ALA A 63 4.87 -3.06 13.20
C ALA A 63 6.33 -3.47 13.44
N ARG A 64 7.28 -2.98 12.62
CA ARG A 64 8.71 -3.33 12.72
C ARG A 64 9.47 -2.49 13.75
N TYR A 65 9.17 -1.20 13.84
CA TYR A 65 9.97 -0.25 14.64
C TYR A 65 9.21 0.33 15.84
N GLY A 66 7.93 -0.04 16.00
CA GLY A 66 7.04 0.61 16.94
C GLY A 66 6.51 1.94 16.41
N ARG A 67 5.53 2.51 17.10
CA ARG A 67 5.04 3.85 16.80
C ARG A 67 6.07 4.84 17.36
N GLU A 68 6.83 5.52 16.49
CA GLU A 68 7.62 6.68 16.94
C GLU A 68 6.66 7.70 17.58
N PRO A 69 7.02 8.27 18.75
CA PRO A 69 6.16 9.18 19.51
C PRO A 69 5.90 10.52 18.83
#